data_AF-A0A2U2SP33-F1
#
_entry.id   AF-A0A2U2SP33-F1
#
_cell.length_a   1.000
_cell.length_b   1.000
_cell.length_c   1.000
_cell.angle_alpha   90.00
_cell.angle_beta   90.00
_cell.angle_gamma   90.00
#
_symmetry.space_group_name_H-M   'P 1'
#
loop_
_entity.id
_entity.type
_entity.pdbx_description
1 polymer ?
#
loop_
_entity_poly.entity_id
_entity_poly.type
_entity_poly.pdbx_seq_one_letter_code
_entity_poly.pdbx_strand_id
1 'polypeptide(L)'
;MKPAFLRSPFSTLITLLTGLIVLLGYFLDFEPLREWRFRFLQWAILLAAVALFLGVFNLLRVHWGRLSESPSKAVYSLTFLGGFVSAVLMAGWLGIQHSLTRAVVDYVILPIEASLFVIILVTLLYALTRLLQHRLSVFSFVFLVTVLLSLIASIPLLGIEIPLLHGRDSLFSIALRILGTAGVRGLLIGVALGSVVTGIRVLFGLERPHGD
;
A
#
# COMPACT_ATOMS: atom_id res chain seq x y z
N MET A 1 -16.23 -19.86 -23.62
CA MET A 1 -15.47 -18.61 -23.39
C MET A 1 -14.76 -18.25 -24.68
N LYS A 2 -15.26 -17.27 -25.45
CA LYS A 2 -14.57 -16.78 -26.65
C LYS A 2 -13.40 -15.89 -26.21
N PRO A 3 -12.20 -15.99 -26.80
CA PRO A 3 -11.09 -15.13 -26.43
C PRO A 3 -11.45 -13.69 -26.78
N ALA A 4 -11.66 -12.86 -25.76
CA ALA A 4 -11.96 -11.43 -25.84
C ALA A 4 -10.74 -10.59 -26.32
N PHE A 5 -9.84 -11.21 -27.08
CA PHE A 5 -8.61 -10.64 -27.64
C PHE A 5 -8.89 -9.56 -28.70
N LEU A 6 -10.10 -9.51 -29.26
CA LEU A 6 -10.38 -8.81 -30.53
C LEU A 6 -11.05 -7.43 -30.41
N ARG A 7 -11.27 -6.86 -29.22
CA ARG A 7 -12.02 -5.58 -29.11
C ARG A 7 -11.17 -4.30 -29.08
N SER A 8 -9.89 -4.35 -28.69
CA SER A 8 -8.94 -3.23 -28.89
C SER A 8 -7.45 -3.70 -28.86
N PRO A 9 -7.04 -4.61 -29.76
CA PRO A 9 -5.70 -5.23 -29.73
C PRO A 9 -4.56 -4.22 -29.79
N PHE A 10 -4.80 -3.06 -30.42
CA PHE A 10 -3.82 -2.00 -30.57
C PHE A 10 -3.41 -1.35 -29.24
N SER A 11 -4.37 -1.04 -28.35
CA SER A 11 -4.08 -0.42 -27.05
C SER A 11 -3.33 -1.37 -26.11
N THR A 12 -3.74 -2.65 -26.11
CA THR A 12 -3.04 -3.70 -25.35
C THR A 12 -1.62 -3.91 -25.86
N LEU A 13 -1.43 -3.92 -27.19
CA LEU A 13 -0.09 -4.02 -27.78
C LEU A 13 0.81 -2.85 -27.38
N ILE A 14 0.28 -1.62 -27.38
CA ILE A 14 1.04 -0.44 -26.94
C ILE A 14 1.44 -0.58 -25.46
N THR A 15 0.52 -1.03 -24.60
CA THR A 15 0.79 -1.20 -23.16
C THR A 15 1.86 -2.26 -22.93
N LEU A 16 1.74 -3.41 -23.62
CA LEU A 16 2.73 -4.48 -23.58
C LEU A 16 4.11 -3.97 -24.04
N LEU A 17 4.20 -3.32 -25.20
CA LEU A 17 5.46 -2.84 -25.75
C LEU A 17 6.09 -1.76 -24.87
N THR A 18 5.30 -0.81 -24.38
CA THR A 18 5.79 0.28 -23.52
C THR A 18 6.36 -0.27 -22.22
N GLY A 19 5.63 -1.16 -21.55
CA GLY A 19 6.12 -1.74 -20.31
C GLY A 19 7.26 -2.74 -20.51
N LEU A 20 7.31 -3.46 -21.64
CA LEU A 20 8.46 -4.29 -21.99
C LEU A 20 9.72 -3.44 -22.20
N ILE A 21 9.61 -2.30 -22.87
CA ILE A 21 10.73 -1.35 -23.06
C ILE A 21 11.21 -0.82 -21.71
N VAL A 22 10.30 -0.42 -20.81
CA VAL A 22 10.66 0.05 -19.46
C VAL A 22 11.35 -1.05 -18.66
N LEU A 23 10.82 -2.28 -18.70
CA LEU A 23 11.37 -3.43 -17.99
C LEU A 23 12.77 -3.78 -18.52
N LEU A 24 12.92 -3.92 -19.83
CA LEU A 24 14.21 -4.19 -20.46
C LEU A 24 15.23 -3.09 -20.18
N GLY A 25 14.80 -1.83 -20.13
CA GLY A 25 15.66 -0.70 -19.77
C GLY A 25 16.15 -0.72 -18.32
N TYR A 26 15.58 -1.53 -17.41
CA TYR A 26 16.14 -1.77 -16.08
C TYR A 26 17.21 -2.87 -16.06
N PHE A 27 17.11 -3.87 -16.94
CA PHE A 27 18.01 -5.02 -16.97
C PHE A 27 19.18 -4.86 -17.96
N LEU A 28 19.00 -4.08 -19.02
CA LEU A 28 19.97 -3.91 -20.10
C LEU A 28 20.53 -2.49 -20.09
N ASP A 29 21.82 -2.36 -19.76
CA ASP A 29 22.53 -1.09 -19.68
C ASP A 29 23.06 -0.61 -21.04
N PHE A 30 22.16 -0.29 -21.96
CA PHE A 30 22.52 0.38 -23.22
C PHE A 30 21.74 1.66 -23.48
N GLU A 31 22.40 2.62 -24.15
CA GLU A 31 21.99 4.02 -24.20
C GLU A 31 20.57 4.23 -24.79
N PRO A 32 20.18 3.63 -25.95
CA PRO A 32 18.83 3.77 -26.46
C PRO A 32 17.72 3.35 -25.49
N LEU A 33 17.81 2.16 -24.86
CA LEU A 33 16.78 1.66 -23.94
C LEU A 33 16.66 2.55 -22.70
N ARG A 34 17.82 3.01 -22.19
CA ARG A 34 17.90 3.88 -21.02
C ARG A 34 17.17 5.20 -21.29
N GLU A 35 17.39 5.81 -22.45
CA GLU A 35 16.73 7.05 -22.85
C GLU A 35 15.21 6.87 -22.98
N TRP A 36 14.75 5.82 -23.67
CA TRP A 36 13.32 5.52 -23.79
C TRP A 36 12.65 5.27 -22.44
N ARG A 37 13.30 4.50 -21.55
CA ARG A 37 12.84 4.29 -20.18
C ARG A 37 12.68 5.63 -19.45
N PHE A 38 13.67 6.52 -19.51
CA PHE A 38 13.58 7.82 -18.86
C PHE A 38 12.42 8.66 -19.38
N ARG A 39 12.22 8.71 -20.71
CA ARG A 39 11.09 9.44 -21.31
C ARG A 39 9.74 8.88 -20.88
N PHE A 40 9.57 7.55 -20.92
CA PHE A 40 8.32 6.91 -20.49
C PHE A 40 8.05 7.10 -19.00
N LEU A 41 9.07 7.02 -18.15
CA LEU A 41 8.91 7.31 -16.72
C LEU A 41 8.54 8.77 -16.48
N GLN A 42 9.13 9.71 -17.22
CA GLN A 42 8.77 11.12 -17.13
C GLN A 42 7.31 11.37 -17.51
N TRP A 43 6.82 10.75 -18.59
CA TRP A 43 5.43 10.82 -18.98
C TRP A 43 4.51 10.17 -17.94
N ALA A 44 4.89 9.01 -17.40
CA ALA A 44 4.14 8.34 -16.34
C ALA A 44 4.03 9.23 -15.09
N ILE A 45 5.10 9.90 -14.68
CA ILE A 45 5.11 10.86 -13.56
C ILE A 45 4.18 12.04 -13.85
N LEU A 46 4.23 12.60 -15.07
CA LEU A 46 3.34 13.71 -15.46
C LEU A 46 1.86 13.28 -15.43
N LEU A 47 1.54 12.11 -15.99
CA LEU A 47 0.19 11.56 -15.96
C LEU A 47 -0.27 11.26 -14.53
N ALA A 48 0.62 10.74 -13.67
CA ALA A 48 0.32 10.51 -12.26
C ALA A 48 0.01 11.82 -11.51
N ALA A 49 0.76 12.89 -11.79
CA ALA A 49 0.48 14.21 -11.24
C ALA A 49 -0.90 14.73 -11.67
N VAL A 50 -1.23 14.65 -12.96
CA VAL A 50 -2.56 15.05 -13.48
C VAL A 50 -3.66 14.18 -12.89
N ALA A 51 -3.45 12.87 -12.76
CA ALA A 51 -4.40 11.95 -12.16
C ALA A 51 -4.65 12.29 -10.68
N LEU A 52 -3.62 12.70 -9.94
CA LEU A 52 -3.77 13.18 -8.57
C LEU A 52 -4.65 14.43 -8.51
N PHE A 53 -4.44 15.41 -9.39
CA PHE A 53 -5.31 16.58 -9.49
C PHE A 53 -6.76 16.21 -9.82
N LEU A 54 -6.97 15.30 -10.78
CA LEU A 54 -8.30 14.78 -11.11
C LEU A 54 -8.94 14.07 -9.92
N GLY A 55 -8.17 13.29 -9.15
CA GLY A 55 -8.65 12.61 -7.94
C GLY A 55 -9.12 13.60 -6.88
N VAL A 56 -8.33 14.64 -6.60
CA VAL A 56 -8.70 15.72 -5.67
C VAL A 56 -9.94 16.46 -6.18
N PHE A 57 -9.96 16.84 -7.45
CA PHE A 57 -11.11 17.52 -8.05
C PHE A 57 -12.39 16.68 -7.99
N ASN A 58 -12.29 15.38 -8.27
CA ASN A 58 -13.42 14.46 -8.19
C ASN A 58 -13.98 14.37 -6.76
N LEU A 59 -13.11 14.25 -5.76
CA LEU A 59 -13.52 14.26 -4.35
C LEU A 59 -14.23 15.56 -3.97
N LEU A 60 -13.65 16.71 -4.33
CA LEU A 60 -14.25 18.02 -4.09
C LEU A 60 -15.62 18.14 -4.77
N ARG A 61 -15.73 17.73 -6.04
CA ARG A 61 -17.00 17.75 -6.80
C ARG A 61 -18.08 16.88 -6.14
N VAL A 62 -17.73 15.68 -5.71
CA VAL A 62 -18.67 14.76 -5.04
C VAL A 62 -19.15 15.33 -3.72
N HIS A 63 -18.24 15.86 -2.89
CA HIS A 63 -18.61 16.45 -1.61
C HIS A 63 -19.38 17.76 -1.76
N TRP A 64 -19.06 18.55 -2.79
CA TRP A 64 -19.81 19.76 -3.11
C TRP A 64 -21.26 19.44 -3.49
N GLY A 65 -21.49 18.43 -4.34
CA GLY A 65 -22.84 17.99 -4.70
C GLY A 65 -23.64 17.47 -3.50
N ARG A 66 -22.99 16.78 -2.57
CA ARG A 66 -23.62 16.23 -1.36
C ARG A 66 -24.08 17.29 -0.34
N LEU A 67 -23.60 18.53 -0.43
CA LEU A 67 -24.06 19.64 0.42
C LEU A 67 -25.54 19.95 0.20
N SER A 68 -26.03 19.78 -1.04
CA SER A 68 -27.41 20.11 -1.42
C SER A 68 -28.37 18.92 -1.31
N GLU A 69 -27.89 17.70 -1.02
CA GLU A 69 -28.74 16.49 -1.01
C GLU A 69 -29.55 16.32 0.28
N SER A 70 -28.91 16.45 1.45
CA SER A 70 -29.53 16.19 2.75
C SER A 70 -28.72 16.81 3.89
N PRO A 71 -29.35 17.33 4.96
CA PRO A 71 -28.64 17.92 6.09
C PRO A 71 -27.64 16.94 6.75
N SER A 72 -27.97 15.65 6.82
CA SER A 72 -27.04 14.65 7.39
C SER A 72 -25.79 14.47 6.52
N LYS A 73 -25.95 14.38 5.19
CA LYS A 73 -24.83 14.26 4.24
C LYS A 73 -24.02 15.56 4.12
N ALA A 74 -24.67 16.70 4.34
CA ALA A 74 -24.04 18.01 4.34
C ALA A 74 -23.03 18.13 5.47
N VAL A 75 -23.33 17.66 6.70
CA VAL A 75 -22.38 17.71 7.83
C VAL A 75 -21.08 16.98 7.48
N TYR A 76 -21.15 15.73 7.00
CA TYR A 76 -19.96 14.97 6.62
C TYR A 76 -19.15 15.66 5.52
N SER A 77 -19.83 16.24 4.54
CA SER A 77 -19.18 16.94 3.42
C SER A 77 -18.55 18.26 3.86
N LEU A 78 -19.17 18.97 4.81
CA LEU A 78 -18.63 20.19 5.40
C LEU A 78 -17.40 19.88 6.25
N THR A 79 -17.42 18.80 7.03
CA THR A 79 -16.25 18.34 7.80
C THR A 79 -15.09 17.99 6.87
N PHE A 80 -15.35 17.28 5.77
CA PHE A 80 -14.32 16.96 4.79
C PHE A 80 -13.74 18.22 4.11
N LEU A 81 -14.60 19.10 3.58
CA LEU A 81 -14.16 20.32 2.90
C LEU A 81 -13.41 21.26 3.86
N GLY A 82 -13.90 21.41 5.09
CA GLY A 82 -13.24 22.19 6.12
C GLY A 82 -11.87 21.63 6.50
N GLY A 83 -11.76 20.31 6.68
CA GLY A 83 -10.51 19.62 6.94
C GLY A 83 -9.51 19.71 5.77
N PHE A 84 -10.01 19.63 4.53
CA PHE A 84 -9.19 19.79 3.34
C PHE A 84 -8.61 21.21 3.24
N VAL A 85 -9.45 22.22 3.39
CA VAL A 85 -9.02 23.63 3.34
C VAL A 85 -8.04 23.93 4.46
N SER A 86 -8.32 23.48 5.69
CA SER A 86 -7.40 23.71 6.82
C SER A 86 -6.06 23.01 6.59
N ALA A 87 -6.04 21.77 6.10
CA ALA A 87 -4.81 21.04 5.81
C ALA A 87 -3.96 21.77 4.74
N VAL A 88 -4.59 22.24 3.66
CA VAL A 88 -3.90 22.98 2.60
C VAL A 88 -3.33 24.31 3.12
N LEU A 89 -4.12 25.06 3.89
CA LEU A 89 -3.68 26.33 4.46
C LEU A 89 -2.55 26.14 5.48
N MET A 90 -2.66 25.15 6.37
CA MET A 90 -1.62 24.87 7.36
C MET A 90 -0.32 24.41 6.70
N ALA A 91 -0.39 23.44 5.78
CA ALA A 91 0.79 22.93 5.10
C ALA A 91 1.44 23.97 4.17
N GLY A 92 0.62 24.73 3.43
CA GLY A 92 1.10 25.71 2.44
C GLY A 92 1.58 27.02 3.05
N TRP A 93 0.92 27.52 4.10
CA TRP A 93 1.23 28.82 4.70
C TRP A 93 2.17 28.72 5.90
N LEU A 94 1.89 27.83 6.85
CA LEU A 94 2.71 27.66 8.06
C LEU A 94 3.93 26.77 7.80
N GLY A 95 3.86 25.92 6.77
CA GLY A 95 4.87 24.93 6.45
C GLY A 95 4.66 23.61 7.20
N ILE A 96 5.25 22.56 6.64
CA ILE A 96 5.09 21.17 7.10
C ILE A 96 5.70 20.95 8.49
N GLN A 97 6.73 21.73 8.85
CA GLN A 97 7.44 21.59 10.12
C GLN A 97 6.84 22.41 11.27
N HIS A 98 5.80 23.21 10.99
CA HIS A 98 5.15 24.01 12.03
C HIS A 98 4.44 23.12 13.05
N SER A 99 4.49 23.50 14.34
CA SER A 99 3.94 22.71 15.44
C SER A 99 2.46 22.36 15.25
N LEU A 100 1.65 23.31 14.76
CA LEU A 100 0.23 23.08 14.47
C LEU A 100 0.02 22.09 13.31
N THR A 101 0.78 22.21 12.23
CA THR A 101 0.69 21.29 11.08
C THR A 101 1.09 19.88 11.50
N ARG A 102 2.18 19.76 12.28
CA ARG A 102 2.64 18.49 12.83
C ARG A 102 1.65 17.89 13.82
N ALA A 103 1.04 18.69 14.69
CA ALA A 103 0.03 18.21 15.63
C ALA A 103 -1.18 17.59 14.91
N VAL A 104 -1.64 18.18 13.81
CA VAL A 104 -2.71 17.58 12.99
C VAL A 104 -2.27 16.24 12.41
N VAL A 105 -1.02 16.14 11.93
CA VAL A 105 -0.48 14.86 11.44
C VAL A 105 -0.43 13.81 12.54
N ASP A 106 0.15 14.15 13.69
CA ASP A 106 0.41 13.24 14.80
C ASP A 106 -0.87 12.78 15.51
N TYR A 107 -1.85 13.67 15.67
CA TYR A 107 -3.06 13.39 16.45
C TYR A 107 -4.30 13.06 15.61
N VAL A 108 -4.30 13.35 14.31
CA VAL A 108 -5.46 13.09 13.44
C VAL A 108 -5.09 12.11 12.33
N ILE A 109 -4.06 12.39 11.54
CA ILE A 109 -3.74 11.60 10.34
C ILE A 109 -3.18 10.23 10.73
N LEU A 110 -2.14 10.20 11.58
CA LEU A 110 -1.48 8.98 12.02
C LEU A 110 -2.43 7.96 12.68
N PRO A 111 -3.33 8.35 13.60
CA PRO A 111 -4.31 7.43 14.19
C PRO A 111 -5.34 6.90 13.18
N ILE A 112 -5.80 7.74 12.24
CA ILE A 112 -6.73 7.31 11.18
C ILE A 112 -6.04 6.30 10.26
N GLU A 113 -4.79 6.57 9.85
CA GLU A 113 -3.99 5.65 9.05
C GLU A 113 -3.80 4.31 9.76
N ALA A 114 -3.43 4.33 11.04
CA ALA A 114 -3.27 3.13 11.85
C ALA A 114 -4.59 2.32 11.93
N SER A 115 -5.73 3.00 12.09
CA SER A 115 -7.04 2.34 12.16
C SER A 115 -7.40 1.65 10.83
N LEU A 116 -7.14 2.32 9.69
CA LEU A 116 -7.33 1.71 8.37
C LEU A 116 -6.37 0.54 8.13
N PHE A 117 -5.12 0.67 8.56
CA PHE A 117 -4.14 -0.41 8.49
C PHE A 117 -4.59 -1.63 9.30
N VAL A 118 -5.15 -1.42 10.50
CA VAL A 118 -5.71 -2.49 11.31
C VAL A 118 -6.87 -3.19 10.59
N ILE A 119 -7.77 -2.45 9.95
CA ILE A 119 -8.88 -3.04 9.16
C ILE A 119 -8.32 -3.89 8.01
N ILE A 120 -7.33 -3.38 7.28
CA ILE A 120 -6.65 -4.13 6.21
C ILE A 120 -5.98 -5.38 6.77
N LEU A 121 -5.30 -5.28 7.90
CA LEU A 121 -4.62 -6.40 8.53
C LEU A 121 -5.60 -7.47 9.01
N VAL A 122 -6.71 -7.09 9.63
CA VAL A 122 -7.76 -8.02 10.07
C VAL A 122 -8.41 -8.73 8.88
N THR A 123 -8.74 -7.99 7.81
CA THR A 123 -9.31 -8.57 6.59
C THR A 123 -8.32 -9.49 5.88
N LEU A 124 -7.04 -9.12 5.83
CA LEU A 124 -5.98 -9.95 5.28
C LEU A 124 -5.77 -11.23 6.11
N LEU A 125 -5.77 -11.12 7.43
CA LEU A 125 -5.63 -12.26 8.33
C LEU A 125 -6.81 -13.23 8.16
N TYR A 126 -8.03 -12.71 8.03
CA TYR A 126 -9.21 -13.52 7.72
C TYR A 126 -9.11 -14.19 6.33
N ALA A 127 -8.64 -13.47 5.32
CA ALA A 127 -8.42 -14.04 3.99
C ALA A 127 -7.34 -15.12 4.00
N LEU A 128 -6.26 -14.92 4.76
CA LEU A 128 -5.16 -15.86 4.91
C LEU A 128 -5.60 -17.13 5.63
N THR A 129 -6.36 -17.03 6.72
CA THR A 129 -6.87 -18.21 7.44
C THR A 129 -7.81 -19.01 6.54
N ARG A 130 -8.70 -18.35 5.81
CA ARG A 130 -9.55 -19.01 4.79
C ARG A 130 -8.72 -19.72 3.71
N LEU A 131 -7.63 -19.12 3.25
CA LEU A 131 -6.75 -19.69 2.23
C LEU A 131 -5.95 -20.90 2.75
N LEU A 132 -5.41 -20.80 3.97
CA LEU A 132 -4.63 -21.87 4.60
C LEU A 132 -5.48 -23.09 4.96
N GLN A 133 -6.76 -22.90 5.28
CA GLN A 133 -7.70 -23.99 5.54
C GLN A 133 -7.96 -24.89 4.32
N HIS A 134 -7.66 -24.45 3.09
CA HIS A 134 -7.82 -25.30 1.90
C HIS A 134 -6.59 -26.18 1.56
N ARG A 135 -5.40 -25.91 2.14
CA ARG A 135 -4.18 -26.73 1.96
C ARG A 135 -3.24 -26.59 3.17
N LEU A 136 -3.45 -27.39 4.22
CA LEU A 136 -2.47 -27.50 5.32
C LEU A 136 -1.22 -28.21 4.80
N SER A 137 -0.21 -27.43 4.42
CA SER A 137 1.11 -27.96 4.06
C SER A 137 1.98 -28.08 5.32
N VAL A 138 3.00 -28.96 5.28
CA VAL A 138 3.99 -29.10 6.36
C VAL A 138 4.62 -27.74 6.71
N PHE A 139 4.83 -26.88 5.70
CA PHE A 139 5.34 -25.52 5.89
C PHE A 139 4.38 -24.62 6.68
N SER A 140 3.07 -24.74 6.47
CA SER A 140 2.06 -23.99 7.22
C SER A 140 2.02 -24.41 8.69
N PHE A 141 2.21 -25.70 8.98
CA PHE A 141 2.29 -26.21 10.35
C PHE A 141 3.56 -25.71 11.07
N VAL A 142 4.73 -25.81 10.43
CA VAL A 142 6.00 -25.30 10.99
C VAL A 142 5.92 -23.79 11.23
N PHE A 143 5.34 -23.04 10.29
CA PHE A 143 5.10 -21.60 10.46
C PHE A 143 4.20 -21.30 11.66
N LEU A 144 3.06 -22.00 11.79
CA LEU A 144 2.12 -21.81 12.90
C LEU A 144 2.78 -22.08 14.26
N VAL A 145 3.53 -23.17 14.38
CA VAL A 145 4.27 -23.52 15.61
C VAL A 145 5.31 -22.45 15.94
N THR A 146 6.06 -21.98 14.94
CA THR A 146 7.08 -20.93 15.13
C THR A 146 6.46 -19.62 15.60
N VAL A 147 5.34 -19.20 15.00
CA VAL A 147 4.61 -17.99 15.38
C VAL A 147 4.03 -18.12 16.79
N LEU A 148 3.44 -19.26 17.14
CA LEU A 148 2.86 -19.50 18.46
C LEU A 148 3.93 -19.46 19.56
N LEU A 149 5.07 -20.11 19.34
CA LEU A 149 6.21 -20.07 20.25
C LEU A 149 6.76 -18.65 20.40
N SER A 150 6.83 -17.89 19.30
CA SER A 150 7.28 -16.50 19.35
C SER A 150 6.30 -15.58 20.08
N LEU A 151 4.98 -15.80 19.94
CA LEU A 151 3.95 -15.02 20.64
C LEU A 151 4.00 -15.28 22.14
N ILE A 152 4.15 -16.54 22.55
CA ILE A 152 4.31 -16.93 23.96
C ILE A 152 5.59 -16.29 24.53
N ALA A 153 6.68 -16.29 23.77
CA ALA A 153 7.94 -15.65 24.17
C ALA A 153 7.87 -14.12 24.23
N SER A 154 6.92 -13.50 23.52
CA SER A 154 6.74 -12.05 23.49
C SER A 154 5.92 -11.51 24.65
N ILE A 155 5.20 -12.38 25.38
CA ILE A 155 4.48 -11.99 26.60
C ILE A 155 5.49 -12.07 27.74
N PRO A 156 5.72 -11.00 28.53
CA PRO A 156 6.45 -11.10 29.78
C PRO A 156 5.60 -11.90 30.76
N LEU A 157 5.67 -13.22 30.65
CA LEU A 157 5.04 -14.13 31.60
C LEU A 157 5.74 -13.94 32.94
N LEU A 158 4.96 -13.44 33.90
CA LEU A 158 5.24 -13.47 35.34
C LEU A 158 6.16 -12.40 35.93
N GLY A 159 6.60 -11.37 35.20
CA GLY A 159 7.33 -10.24 35.83
C GLY A 159 8.57 -10.64 36.65
N ILE A 160 9.09 -11.86 36.44
CA ILE A 160 10.30 -12.36 37.07
C ILE A 160 11.42 -12.11 36.07
N GLU A 161 12.22 -11.09 36.36
CA GLU A 161 13.43 -10.78 35.63
C GLU A 161 14.47 -11.89 35.87
N ILE A 162 14.38 -12.98 35.10
CA ILE A 162 15.46 -13.95 35.03
C ILE A 162 16.58 -13.29 34.20
N PRO A 163 17.78 -13.04 34.76
CA PRO A 163 18.85 -12.29 34.10
C PRO A 163 19.38 -12.90 32.79
N LEU A 164 19.07 -14.17 32.52
CA LEU A 164 19.44 -14.88 31.29
C LEU A 164 18.41 -14.70 30.15
N LEU A 165 17.22 -14.16 30.43
CA LEU A 165 16.11 -14.04 29.47
C LEU A 165 15.76 -12.60 29.09
N HIS A 166 16.18 -11.60 29.87
CA HIS A 166 15.70 -10.20 29.72
C HIS A 166 16.80 -9.15 29.50
N GLY A 167 18.06 -9.56 29.33
CA GLY A 167 19.12 -8.64 28.90
C GLY A 167 18.84 -8.08 27.50
N ARG A 168 19.24 -6.84 27.24
CA ARG A 168 19.24 -6.22 25.89
C ARG A 168 19.99 -7.07 24.84
N ASP A 169 20.88 -7.96 25.29
CA ASP A 169 21.66 -8.91 24.49
C ASP A 169 21.19 -10.37 24.66
N SER A 170 20.01 -10.62 25.24
CA SER A 170 19.46 -11.97 25.35
C SER A 170 19.11 -12.52 23.96
N LEU A 171 19.43 -13.79 23.72
CA LEU A 171 19.14 -14.48 22.45
C LEU A 171 17.66 -14.36 22.05
N PHE A 172 16.77 -14.26 23.04
CA PHE A 172 15.33 -14.11 22.85
C PHE A 172 14.93 -12.69 22.40
N SER A 173 15.51 -11.63 22.96
CA SER A 173 15.23 -10.25 22.49
C SER A 173 15.78 -10.03 21.07
N ILE A 174 16.91 -10.65 20.74
CA ILE A 174 17.48 -10.68 19.38
C ILE A 174 16.57 -11.46 18.43
N ALA A 175 16.10 -12.64 18.82
CA ALA A 175 15.17 -13.45 18.02
C ALA A 175 13.85 -12.69 17.73
N LEU A 176 13.30 -11.98 18.71
CA LEU A 176 12.09 -11.17 18.55
C LEU A 176 12.33 -9.96 17.62
N ARG A 177 13.48 -9.28 17.73
CA ARG A 177 13.87 -8.21 16.80
C ARG A 177 14.07 -8.73 15.38
N ILE A 178 14.71 -9.89 15.24
CA ILE A 178 14.91 -10.54 13.94
C ILE A 178 13.55 -10.93 13.34
N LEU A 179 12.64 -11.51 14.13
CA LEU A 179 11.33 -11.92 13.62
C LEU A 179 10.43 -10.72 13.28
N GLY A 180 10.42 -9.68 14.11
CA GLY A 180 9.68 -8.44 13.83
C GLY A 180 10.20 -7.75 12.57
N THR A 181 11.52 -7.63 12.42
CA THR A 181 12.12 -7.06 11.20
C THR A 181 11.96 -7.96 9.98
N ALA A 182 12.00 -9.28 10.15
CA ALA A 182 11.71 -10.25 9.09
C ALA A 182 10.25 -10.18 8.64
N GLY A 183 9.30 -9.97 9.57
CA GLY A 183 7.89 -9.76 9.25
C GLY A 183 7.66 -8.50 8.42
N VAL A 184 8.26 -7.37 8.82
CA VAL A 184 8.17 -6.10 8.04
C VAL A 184 8.82 -6.26 6.66
N ARG A 185 10.01 -6.86 6.58
CA ARG A 185 10.69 -7.11 5.30
C ARG A 185 9.91 -8.07 4.41
N GLY A 186 9.33 -9.13 4.98
CA GLY A 186 8.47 -10.08 4.28
C GLY A 186 7.21 -9.41 3.74
N LEU A 187 6.58 -8.53 4.52
CA LEU A 187 5.45 -7.71 4.06
C LEU A 187 5.85 -6.80 2.90
N LEU A 188 6.99 -6.10 3.00
CA LEU A 188 7.48 -5.22 1.92
C LEU A 188 7.77 -6.00 0.64
N ILE A 189 8.39 -7.18 0.75
CA ILE A 189 8.61 -8.08 -0.40
C ILE A 189 7.27 -8.54 -0.97
N GLY A 190 6.31 -8.92 -0.12
CA GLY A 190 4.98 -9.34 -0.55
C GLY A 190 4.23 -8.23 -1.30
N VAL A 191 4.26 -7.00 -0.80
CA VAL A 191 3.66 -5.82 -1.46
C VAL A 191 4.36 -5.53 -2.78
N ALA A 192 5.70 -5.59 -2.82
CA ALA A 192 6.46 -5.39 -4.04
C ALA A 192 6.16 -6.47 -5.10
N LEU A 193 6.08 -7.75 -4.70
CA LEU A 193 5.70 -8.83 -5.61
C LEU A 193 4.25 -8.69 -6.06
N GLY A 194 3.33 -8.31 -5.18
CA GLY A 194 1.93 -8.06 -5.51
C GLY A 194 1.77 -6.96 -6.56
N SER A 195 2.48 -5.84 -6.39
CA SER A 195 2.44 -4.73 -7.37
C SER A 195 3.07 -5.13 -8.71
N VAL A 196 4.17 -5.91 -8.69
CA VAL A 196 4.78 -6.47 -9.90
C VAL A 196 3.83 -7.42 -10.62
N VAL A 197 3.13 -8.32 -9.89
CA VAL A 197 2.16 -9.24 -10.49
C VAL A 197 1.00 -8.47 -11.14
N THR A 198 0.45 -7.46 -10.47
CA THR A 198 -0.59 -6.60 -11.07
C THR A 198 -0.07 -5.89 -12.32
N GLY A 199 1.15 -5.34 -12.27
CA GLY A 199 1.81 -4.75 -13.44
C GLY A 199 1.94 -5.75 -14.58
N ILE A 200 2.44 -6.95 -14.32
CA ILE A 200 2.58 -8.03 -15.31
C ILE A 200 1.22 -8.44 -15.89
N ARG A 201 0.16 -8.54 -15.08
CA ARG A 201 -1.19 -8.84 -15.58
C ARG A 201 -1.71 -7.78 -16.54
N VAL A 202 -1.45 -6.52 -16.24
CA VAL A 202 -1.77 -5.40 -17.14
C VAL A 202 -0.93 -5.48 -18.42
N LEU A 203 0.37 -5.79 -18.32
CA LEU A 203 1.24 -5.95 -19.50
C LEU A 203 0.76 -7.06 -20.43
N PHE A 204 0.42 -8.23 -19.88
CA PHE A 204 -0.13 -9.34 -20.66
C PHE A 204 -1.60 -9.13 -21.07
N GLY A 205 -2.20 -7.97 -20.75
CA GLY A 205 -3.56 -7.64 -21.14
C GLY A 205 -4.64 -8.49 -20.47
N LEU A 206 -4.29 -9.17 -19.36
CA LEU A 206 -5.20 -9.93 -18.52
C LEU A 206 -6.13 -9.00 -17.72
N GLU A 207 -5.62 -7.82 -17.35
CA GLU A 207 -6.38 -6.74 -16.72
C GLU A 207 -6.35 -5.51 -17.64
N ARG A 208 -7.52 -5.00 -18.05
CA ARG A 208 -7.66 -3.86 -18.97
C ARG A 208 -8.29 -2.68 -18.25
N PRO A 209 -7.55 -1.58 -17.98
CA PRO A 209 -8.11 -0.39 -17.36
C PRO A 209 -9.04 0.42 -18.30
N HIS A 210 -8.90 0.24 -19.61
CA HIS A 210 -9.52 1.07 -20.66
C HIS A 210 -10.61 0.32 -21.45
N GLY A 211 -11.28 -0.63 -20.81
CA GLY A 211 -12.18 -1.57 -21.47
C GLY A 211 -13.66 -1.37 -21.15
N ASP A 212 -14.19 -0.19 -21.50
CA ASP A 212 -15.55 -0.04 -22.03
C ASP A 212 -15.42 0.52 -23.46
#